data_AF-A0A438ZE37-F1
#
_entry.id   AF-A0A438ZE37-F1
#
_cell.length_a   1.000
_cell.length_b   1.000
_cell.length_c   1.000
_cell.angle_alpha   90.00
_cell.angle_beta   90.00
_cell.angle_gamma   90.00
#
_symmetry.space_group_name_H-M   'P 1'
#
loop_
_entity.id
_entity.type
_entity.pdbx_description
1 polymer ?
#
loop_
_entity_poly.entity_id
_entity_poly.type
_entity_poly.pdbx_seq_one_letter_code
_entity_poly.pdbx_strand_id
1 'polypeptide(L)' 'MAYVKNAIYLPLDRLLERNGYRLNAQKSTKIWKVYGNSNEKLLVRQNANFQWFYFNCDNKADSGNIINF' A
#
# COMPACT_ATOMS: atom_id res chain seq x y z
N MET A 1 -10.12 16.49 -15.61
CA MET A 1 -9.35 15.56 -14.75
C MET A 1 -10.24 14.45 -14.19
N ALA A 2 -10.57 13.41 -14.97
CA ALA A 2 -11.37 12.26 -14.49
C ALA A 2 -10.50 11.03 -14.11
N TYR A 3 -9.33 10.89 -14.73
CA TYR A 3 -8.48 9.69 -14.60
C TYR A 3 -7.83 9.53 -13.22
N VAL A 4 -7.36 10.63 -12.61
CA VAL A 4 -6.65 10.60 -11.30
C VAL A 4 -7.59 10.18 -10.17
N LYS A 5 -8.87 10.54 -10.24
CA LYS A 5 -9.85 10.25 -9.18
C LYS A 5 -10.16 8.77 -9.05
N ASN A 6 -9.99 8.00 -10.11
CA ASN A 6 -10.19 6.56 -10.11
C ASN A 6 -8.93 5.77 -9.72
N ALA A 7 -7.77 6.42 -9.71
CA ALA A 7 -6.50 5.76 -9.39
C ALA A 7 -6.49 5.21 -7.96
N ILE A 8 -7.15 5.88 -7.01
CA ILE A 8 -7.25 5.46 -5.60
C ILE A 8 -7.88 4.08 -5.37
N TYR A 9 -8.62 3.57 -6.35
CA TYR A 9 -9.25 2.26 -6.31
C TYR A 9 -8.38 1.16 -6.94
N LEU A 10 -7.26 1.53 -7.59
CA LEU A 10 -6.38 0.56 -8.24
C LEU A 10 -5.66 -0.32 -7.20
N PRO A 11 -5.46 -1.60 -7.51
CA PRO A 11 -4.83 -2.56 -6.62
C PRO A 11 -3.37 -2.18 -6.31
N LEU A 12 -3.14 -1.63 -5.11
CA LEU A 12 -1.81 -1.20 -4.64
C LEU A 12 -0.86 -2.37 -4.41
N ASP A 13 -1.39 -3.55 -4.08
CA ASP A 13 -0.64 -4.79 -3.92
C ASP A 13 0.19 -5.15 -5.17
N ARG A 14 -0.42 -5.10 -6.36
CA ARG A 14 0.30 -5.38 -7.62
C ARG A 14 1.38 -4.34 -7.93
N LEU A 15 1.13 -3.08 -7.60
CA LEU A 15 2.08 -2.00 -7.81
C LEU A 15 3.31 -2.19 -6.91
N LEU A 16 3.09 -2.56 -5.66
CA LEU A 16 4.15 -2.85 -4.69
C LEU A 16 5.03 -4.02 -5.13
N GLU A 17 4.41 -5.11 -5.58
CA GLU A 17 5.16 -6.28 -6.07
C GLU A 17 6.05 -5.94 -7.27
N ARG A 18 5.56 -5.10 -8.20
CA ARG A 18 6.35 -4.61 -9.33
C ARG A 18 7.50 -3.69 -8.93
N ASN A 19 7.36 -2.98 -7.82
CA ASN A 19 8.41 -2.11 -7.25
C ASN A 19 9.32 -2.84 -6.25
N GLY A 20 9.27 -4.18 -6.20
CA GLY A 20 10.20 -5.00 -5.43
C GLY A 20 9.81 -5.25 -3.97
N TYR A 21 8.62 -4.81 -3.55
CA TYR A 21 8.09 -5.18 -2.23
C TYR A 21 7.54 -6.59 -2.27
N ARG A 22 7.70 -7.32 -1.17
CA ARG A 22 7.16 -8.67 -1.00
C ARG A 22 6.19 -8.70 0.16
N LEU A 23 5.07 -9.39 -0.05
CA LEU A 23 4.08 -9.63 1.00
C LEU A 23 4.68 -10.54 2.08
N ASN A 24 4.69 -10.06 3.31
CA ASN A 24 4.98 -10.88 4.49
C ASN A 24 3.66 -11.43 5.05
N ALA A 25 3.24 -12.58 4.52
CA ALA A 25 1.99 -13.22 4.91
C ALA A 25 1.93 -13.57 6.41
N GLN A 26 3.06 -13.93 7.03
CA GLN A 26 3.14 -14.29 8.45
C GLN A 26 2.87 -13.10 9.38
N LYS A 27 3.24 -11.89 8.97
CA LYS A 27 3.02 -10.66 9.74
C LYS A 27 1.74 -9.92 9.34
N SER A 28 1.06 -10.41 8.31
CA SER A 28 -0.18 -9.81 7.80
C SER A 28 -1.39 -10.26 8.61
N THR A 29 -2.39 -9.40 8.67
CA THR A 29 -3.72 -9.69 9.22
C THR A 29 -4.76 -9.62 8.09
N LYS A 30 -6.02 -9.95 8.39
CA LYS A 30 -7.13 -9.82 7.42
C LYS A 30 -7.33 -8.37 6.92
N ILE A 31 -6.97 -7.38 7.74
CA ILE A 31 -7.18 -5.96 7.44
C ILE A 31 -5.91 -5.30 6.92
N TRP A 32 -4.78 -5.61 7.56
CA TRP A 32 -3.48 -5.02 7.25
C TRP A 32 -2.56 -6.05 6.62
N LYS A 33 -2.22 -5.84 5.36
CA LYS A 33 -1.16 -6.58 4.68
C LYS A 33 0.17 -5.91 4.95
N VAL A 34 1.19 -6.69 5.29
CA VAL A 34 2.55 -6.18 5.53
C VAL A 34 3.37 -6.44 4.29
N TYR A 35 3.87 -5.39 3.66
CA TYR A 35 4.82 -5.45 2.56
C TYR A 35 6.18 -4.99 3.06
N GLY A 36 7.26 -5.58 2.55
CA GLY A 36 8.60 -5.13 2.84
C GLY A 36 9.53 -5.33 1.66
N ASN A 37 10.50 -4.44 1.55
CA ASN A 37 11.68 -4.62 0.70
C ASN A 37 12.94 -4.56 1.60
N SER A 38 14.13 -4.46 1.01
CA SER A 38 15.38 -4.39 1.78
C SER A 38 15.54 -3.09 2.60
N ASN A 39 14.76 -2.05 2.28
CA ASN A 39 14.94 -0.70 2.82
C ASN A 39 13.84 -0.31 3.82
N GLU A 40 12.60 -0.75 3.60
CA GLU A 40 11.45 -0.29 4.38
C GLU A 40 10.32 -1.32 4.47
N LYS A 41 9.40 -1.06 5.41
CA LYS A 41 8.20 -1.85 5.66
C LYS A 41 6.95 -0.99 5.55
N LEU A 42 6.03 -1.44 4.72
CA LEU A 42 4.74 -0.81 4.48
C LEU A 42 3.60 -1.66 5.05
N LEU A 43 2.65 -1.00 5.71
CA LEU A 43 1.34 -1.57 6.05
C LEU A 43 0.33 -1.09 5.02
N VAL A 44 -0.34 -2.04 4.36
CA VAL A 44 -1.25 -1.76 3.26
C VAL A 44 -2.63 -2.28 3.63
N ARG A 45 -3.65 -1.45 3.41
CA ARG A 45 -5.05 -1.86 3.59
C ARG A 45 -5.95 -1.23 2.55
N GLN A 46 -7.12 -1.82 2.41
CA GLN A 46 -8.24 -1.22 1.70
C GLN A 46 -9.28 -0.76 2.73
N ASN A 47 -9.83 0.45 2.55
CA ASN A 47 -10.93 0.94 3.41
C ASN A 47 -12.30 0.44 2.90
N ALA A 48 -13.38 0.76 3.63
CA ALA A 48 -14.74 0.37 3.26
C ALA A 48 -15.21 0.95 1.91
N ASN A 49 -14.58 2.02 1.44
CA ASN A 49 -14.85 2.64 0.15
C ASN A 49 -13.99 2.05 -0.98
N PHE A 50 -13.35 0.91 -0.76
CA PHE A 50 -12.44 0.25 -1.72
C PHE A 50 -11.19 1.06 -2.10
N GLN A 51 -10.84 2.07 -1.32
CA GLN A 51 -9.65 2.89 -1.55
C GLN A 51 -8.45 2.27 -0.83
N TRP A 52 -7.30 2.27 -1.51
CA TRP A 52 -6.07 1.71 -0.98
C TRP A 52 -5.22 2.75 -0.24
N PHE A 53 -4.66 2.33 0.88
CA PHE A 53 -3.77 3.13 1.71
C PHE A 53 -2.53 2.33 2.08
N TYR A 54 -1.40 3.04 2.17
CA TYR A 54 -0.18 2.52 2.75
C TYR A 54 0.29 3.40 3.91
N PHE A 55 0.98 2.77 4.85
CA PHE A 55 1.66 3.41 5.95
C PHE A 55 3.08 2.89 6.03
N ASN A 56 4.07 3.76 5.86
CA ASN A 56 5.47 3.41 6.02
C ASN A 56 5.83 3.41 7.50
N CYS A 57 6.24 2.24 7.99
CA CYS A 57 6.60 2.03 9.38
C CYS A 57 7.92 2.72 9.77
N ASP A 58 8.81 2.91 8.79
CA ASP A 58 10.15 3.44 8.99
C ASP A 58 10.17 4.96 8.77
N ASN A 59 9.29 5.50 7.90
CA ASN A 59 9.09 6.93 7.71
C ASN A 59 7.61 7.32 7.66
N LYS A 60 7.03 7.74 8.78
CA LYS A 60 5.60 8.08 8.89
C LYS A 60 5.15 9.26 8.01
N ALA A 61 6.07 10.12 7.56
CA ALA A 61 5.74 11.22 6.65
C ALA A 61 5.48 10.72 5.22
N ASP A 62 6.05 9.56 4.88
CA ASP A 62 5.79 8.83 3.65
C ASP A 62 4.63 7.85 3.88
N SER A 63 3.40 8.37 3.93
CA SER A 63 2.20 7.57 4.11
C SER A 63 1.05 8.23 3.38
N GLY A 64 0.17 7.43 2.78
CA GLY A 64 -0.88 7.98 1.95
C GLY A 64 -1.67 6.92 1.20
N ASN A 65 -2.16 7.29 0.03
CA ASN A 65 -2.81 6.38 -0.90
C ASN A 65 -1.92 6.13 -2.12
N ILE A 66 -2.41 5.37 -3.08
CA ILE A 66 -1.69 5.05 -4.32
C ILE A 66 -1.30 6.25 -5.20
N ILE A 67 -1.88 7.45 -5.00
CA ILE A 67 -1.43 8.68 -5.69
C ILE A 67 -0.16 9.24 -5.02
N ASN A 68 0.01 8.98 -3.73
CA ASN A 68 1.20 9.42 -2.98
C ASN A 68 2.39 8.47 -3.14
N PHE A 69 2.10 7.19 -3.39
CA PHE A 69 3.08 6.13 -3.62
C PHE A 69 3.68 6.24 -5.03
#